data_AF-A0A947J4R0-F1
#
_entry.id   AF-A0A947J4R0-F1
#
_cell.length_a   1.000
_cell.length_b   1.000
_cell.length_c   1.000
_cell.angle_alpha   90.00
_cell.angle_beta   90.00
_cell.angle_gamma   90.00
#
_symmetry.space_group_name_H-M   'P 1'
#
loop_
_entity.id
_entity.type
_entity.pdbx_description
1 polymer ?
#
loop_
_entity_poly.entity_id
_entity_poly.type
_entity_poly.pdbx_seq_one_letter_code
_entity_poly.pdbx_strand_id
1 'polypeptide(L)' 'MKAPKTPAPAPKSIRIAYHAGPPDIQFCGRRWLRGAAQPVTPAEQAAMRKRPDFAGFNFIVEEE' A
#
# COMPACT_ATOMS: atom_id res chain seq x y z
N MET A 1 9.07 16.56 -30.85
CA MET A 1 8.06 17.04 -29.87
C MET A 1 7.58 15.83 -29.09
N LYS A 2 7.77 15.77 -27.76
CA LYS A 2 7.29 14.64 -26.92
C LYS A 2 5.98 15.07 -26.25
N ALA A 3 4.86 14.52 -26.71
CA ALA A 3 3.54 14.67 -26.10
C ALA A 3 2.71 13.40 -26.37
N PRO A 4 1.72 13.08 -25.54
CA PRO A 4 1.70 13.00 -24.08
C PRO A 4 1.75 11.53 -23.65
N LYS A 5 2.40 11.20 -22.52
CA LYS A 5 2.13 9.91 -21.88
C LYS A 5 0.67 9.97 -21.44
N THR A 6 -0.21 9.29 -22.18
CA THR A 6 -1.59 8.98 -21.77
C THR A 6 -1.59 8.72 -20.27
N PRO A 7 -2.39 9.41 -19.44
CA PRO A 7 -2.58 8.96 -18.08
C PRO A 7 -3.23 7.58 -18.22
N ALA A 8 -2.45 6.52 -17.98
CA ALA A 8 -2.98 5.18 -17.83
C ALA A 8 -4.18 5.26 -16.88
N PRO A 9 -5.27 4.49 -17.11
CA PRO A 9 -6.43 4.50 -16.23
C PRO A 9 -5.91 4.44 -14.80
N ALA A 10 -6.27 5.43 -13.96
CA ALA A 10 -5.75 5.54 -12.62
C ALA A 10 -5.87 4.16 -11.97
N PRO A 11 -4.75 3.48 -11.65
CA PRO A 11 -4.82 2.12 -11.16
C PRO A 11 -5.69 2.16 -9.91
N LYS A 12 -6.77 1.37 -9.90
CA LYS A 12 -7.71 1.27 -8.78
C LYS A 12 -6.87 1.12 -7.51
N SER A 13 -6.86 2.18 -6.71
CA SER A 13 -5.98 2.27 -5.55
C SER A 13 -6.66 1.52 -4.42
N ILE A 14 -6.00 0.48 -3.92
CA ILE A 14 -6.47 -0.32 -2.81
C ILE A 14 -6.05 0.40 -1.54
N ARG A 15 -6.98 0.64 -0.61
CA ARG A 15 -6.63 1.17 0.70
C ARG A 15 -6.25 0.03 1.62
N ILE A 16 -5.04 0.12 2.19
CA ILE A 16 -4.56 -0.87 3.14
C ILE A 16 -4.18 -0.12 4.41
N ALA A 17 -4.60 -0.62 5.57
CA ALA A 17 -4.16 -0.15 6.87
C ALA A 17 -3.45 -1.31 7.58
N TYR A 18 -2.51 -1.02 8.48
CA TYR A 18 -1.93 -2.05 9.35
C TYR A 18 -2.34 -1.79 10.79
N HIS A 19 -2.55 -2.85 11.56
CA HIS A 19 -3.12 -2.74 12.90
C HIS A 19 -2.26 -3.37 13.99
N ALA A 20 -1.17 -4.07 13.63
CA ALA A 20 -0.25 -4.68 14.59
C ALA A 20 1.13 -4.01 14.56
N GLY A 21 1.72 -3.82 15.74
CA GLY A 21 3.06 -3.24 15.89
C GLY A 21 3.09 -1.75 16.28
N PRO A 22 4.21 -1.06 15.99
CA PRO A 22 4.45 0.33 16.38
C PRO A 22 3.45 1.31 15.72
N PRO A 23 3.31 2.54 16.25
CA PRO A 23 2.40 3.55 15.70
C PRO A 23 2.77 4.00 14.28
N ASP A 24 4.03 3.89 13.89
CA ASP A 24 4.48 4.06 12.51
C ASP A 24 5.60 3.07 12.17
N ILE A 25 5.62 2.61 10.91
CA ILE A 25 6.65 1.69 10.40
C ILE A 25 7.11 2.13 9.02
N GLN A 26 8.32 1.73 8.63
CA GLN A 26 8.78 1.88 7.26
C GLN A 26 8.68 0.53 6.54
N PHE A 27 7.78 0.44 5.57
CA PHE A 27 7.50 -0.80 4.85
C PHE A 27 7.39 -0.53 3.34
N CYS A 28 8.04 -1.36 2.53
CA CYS A 28 8.14 -1.18 1.08
C CYS A 28 8.63 0.23 0.66
N GLY A 29 9.57 0.81 1.42
CA GLY A 29 10.13 2.14 1.12
C GLY A 29 9.19 3.32 1.43
N ARG A 30 8.00 3.07 1.97
CA ARG A 30 7.05 4.10 2.40
C ARG A 30 6.83 4.04 3.92
N ARG A 31 6.48 5.17 4.52
CA ARG A 31 6.05 5.25 5.91
C ARG A 31 4.57 4.91 6.03
N TRP A 32 4.26 3.96 6.90
CA TRP A 32 2.91 3.56 7.24
C TRP A 32 2.57 4.04 8.64
N LEU A 33 1.32 4.44 8.87
CA LEU A 33 0.80 4.78 10.20
C LEU A 33 -0.24 3.74 10.60
N ARG A 34 -0.21 3.31 11.87
CA ARG A 34 -1.10 2.26 12.37
C ARG A 34 -2.55 2.73 12.35
N GLY A 35 -3.43 1.91 11.78
CA GLY A 35 -4.85 2.22 11.62
C GLY A 35 -5.16 3.31 10.60
N ALA A 36 -4.16 3.79 9.85
CA ALA A 36 -4.39 4.75 8.77
C ALA A 36 -4.31 4.04 7.42
N ALA A 37 -5.45 3.91 6.76
CA ALA A 37 -5.51 3.34 5.41
C ALA A 37 -4.74 4.21 4.43
N GLN A 38 -3.81 3.61 3.71
CA GLN A 38 -3.07 4.26 2.64
C GLN A 38 -3.41 3.66 1.28
N PRO A 39 -3.55 4.52 0.25
CA PRO A 39 -3.73 4.05 -1.11
C PRO A 39 -2.43 3.42 -1.62
N VAL A 40 -2.53 2.18 -2.06
CA VAL A 40 -1.50 1.44 -2.77
C VAL A 40 -2.05 0.87 -4.06
N THR A 41 -1.18 0.69 -5.04
CA THR A 41 -1.54 0.00 -6.27
C THR A 41 -1.64 -1.52 -6.04
N PRO A 42 -2.37 -2.27 -6.89
CA PRO A 42 -2.39 -3.72 -6.82
C PRO A 42 -0.99 -4.35 -6.94
N ALA A 43 -0.09 -3.72 -7.71
CA ALA A 43 1.30 -4.15 -7.83
C ALA A 43 2.08 -3.97 -6.52
N GLU A 44 1.88 -2.85 -5.81
CA GLU A 44 2.44 -2.64 -4.47
C GLU A 44 1.87 -3.64 -3.47
N GLN A 45 0.56 -3.85 -3.44
CA GLN A 45 -0.04 -4.86 -2.56
C GLN A 45 0.54 -6.25 -2.82
N ALA A 46 0.70 -6.65 -4.08
CA ALA A 46 1.31 -7.93 -4.44
C ALA A 46 2.77 -8.01 -3.95
N ALA A 47 3.53 -6.91 -4.04
CA ALA A 47 4.88 -6.84 -3.49
C ALA A 47 4.90 -6.90 -1.96
N MET A 48 3.96 -6.23 -1.30
CA MET A 48 3.79 -6.25 0.15
C MET A 48 3.48 -7.67 0.65
N ARG A 49 2.51 -8.36 0.03
CA ARG A 49 2.13 -9.75 0.38
C ARG A 49 3.25 -10.76 0.19
N LYS A 50 4.24 -10.48 -0.66
CA LYS A 50 5.41 -11.34 -0.86
C LYS A 50 6.43 -11.23 0.29
N ARG A 51 6.37 -10.20 1.13
CA ARG A 51 7.29 -10.06 2.26
C ARG A 51 6.78 -10.86 3.46
N PRO A 52 7.65 -11.60 4.17
CA PRO A 52 7.25 -12.38 5.35
C PRO A 52 6.71 -11.49 6.48
N ASP A 53 7.23 -10.26 6.60
CA ASP A 53 6.82 -9.33 7.66
C ASP A 53 5.40 -8.77 7.46
N PHE A 54 4.78 -8.98 6.29
CA PHE A 54 3.43 -8.51 5.99
C PHE A 54 2.38 -9.03 6.98
N ALA A 55 2.46 -10.33 7.32
CA ALA A 55 1.56 -10.91 8.31
C ALA A 55 1.81 -10.35 9.72
N GLY A 56 3.06 -9.98 10.04
CA GLY A 56 3.45 -9.46 11.35
C GLY A 56 2.82 -8.11 11.69
N PHE A 57 2.54 -7.27 10.69
CA PHE A 57 1.91 -5.96 10.88
C PHE A 57 0.38 -5.97 10.77
N ASN A 58 -0.23 -7.13 10.46
CA ASN A 58 -1.67 -7.27 10.26
C ASN A 58 -2.23 -6.21 9.27
N PHE A 59 -1.70 -6.22 8.04
CA PHE A 59 -2.19 -5.37 6.96
C PHE A 59 -3.57 -5.86 6.48
N ILE A 60 -4.58 -5.00 6.59
CA ILE A 60 -5.98 -5.24 6.22
C ILE A 60 -6.32 -4.31 5.04
N VAL A 61 -7.02 -4.85 4.05
CA VAL A 61 -7.60 -4.05 2.97
C VAL A 61 -8.89 -3.44 3.49
N GLU A 62 -8.96 -2.13 3.58
CA GLU A 62 -10.19 -1.41 3.89
C GLU A 62 -10.86 -1.06 2.55
N GLU A 63 -11.87 -1.84 2.17
CA GLU A 63 -12.79 -1.42 1.12
C GLU A 63 -13.63 -0.26 1.67
N GLU A 64 -13.69 0.85 0.93
CA GLU A 64 -14.58 1.97 1.26
C GLU A 64 -16.04 1.55 1.09
#